data_AF-A0A815ADT3-F1
#
_entry.id   AF-A0A815ADT3-F1
#
_cell.length_a   1.000
_cell.length_b   1.000
_cell.length_c   1.000
_cell.angle_alpha   90.00
_cell.angle_beta   90.00
_cell.angle_gamma   90.00
#
_symmetry.space_group_name_H-M   'P 1'
#
loop_
_entity.id
_entity.type
_entity.pdbx_description
1 polymer ?
#
loop_
_entity_poly.entity_id
_entity_poly.type
_entity_poly.pdbx_seq_one_letter_code
_entity_poly.pdbx_strand_id
1 'polypeptide(L)'
;MKKIIDQEYKRLYDETGKNLTKYAFPTDDSRATEFFSELKHLLEQLYAKPLPKKLKANARYIYKMIKSMQRKLRKANITVGQIDKSKLFFFIDTQEYEEKVKNYMNKTNAYREITSGICPLANDLHLVILLLDHLHERKEITDEQYKQMYPNLKTLELAHIYFNLKVHKPEISVRPIVASINALARLISSFLDQLRTPIYNYVTKDITFINSIGLIRKLNEYQQK
;
A
#
# COMPACT_ATOMS: atom_id res chain seq x y z
N MET A 1 -24.49 -13.82 -3.62
CA MET A 1 -24.13 -13.29 -4.97
C MET A 1 -24.55 -11.83 -5.10
N LYS A 2 -25.83 -11.49 -4.86
CA LYS A 2 -26.32 -10.09 -4.83
C LYS A 2 -25.45 -9.14 -3.98
N LYS A 3 -25.12 -9.54 -2.75
CA LYS A 3 -24.20 -8.81 -1.85
C LYS A 3 -22.80 -8.53 -2.44
N ILE A 4 -22.26 -9.41 -3.29
CA ILE A 4 -20.96 -9.22 -3.95
C ILE A 4 -21.08 -8.22 -5.10
N ILE A 5 -22.15 -8.35 -5.88
CA ILE A 5 -22.47 -7.43 -6.99
C ILE A 5 -22.68 -6.01 -6.45
N ASP A 6 -23.45 -5.88 -5.37
CA ASP A 6 -23.71 -4.58 -4.72
C ASP A 6 -22.42 -3.95 -4.16
N GLN A 7 -21.52 -4.76 -3.61
CA GLN A 7 -20.22 -4.30 -3.11
C GLN A 7 -19.29 -3.84 -4.23
N GLU A 8 -19.19 -4.62 -5.31
CA GLU A 8 -18.33 -4.28 -6.45
C GLU A 8 -18.89 -3.09 -7.22
N TYR A 9 -20.21 -3.02 -7.39
CA TYR A 9 -20.89 -1.85 -7.96
C TYR A 9 -20.60 -0.60 -7.14
N LYS A 10 -20.76 -0.66 -5.81
CA LYS A 10 -20.48 0.48 -4.94
C LYS A 10 -19.02 0.93 -5.06
N ARG A 11 -18.08 0.00 -5.08
CA ARG A 11 -16.65 0.32 -5.24
C ARG A 11 -16.38 1.03 -6.58
N LEU A 12 -16.92 0.52 -7.68
CA LEU A 12 -16.76 1.11 -9.00
C LEU A 12 -17.45 2.47 -9.10
N TYR A 13 -18.63 2.62 -8.50
CA TYR A 13 -19.34 3.89 -8.40
C TYR A 13 -18.51 4.93 -7.66
N ASP A 14 -17.96 4.57 -6.49
CA ASP A 14 -17.14 5.47 -5.67
C ASP A 14 -15.82 5.85 -6.37
N GLU A 15 -15.13 4.89 -7.01
CA GLU A 15 -13.87 5.15 -7.75
C GLU A 15 -14.11 6.01 -9.00
N THR A 16 -15.14 5.68 -9.78
CA THR A 16 -15.45 6.40 -11.03
C THR A 16 -16.03 7.77 -10.74
N GLY A 17 -16.93 7.90 -9.75
CA GLY A 17 -17.48 9.17 -9.30
C GLY A 17 -16.38 10.14 -8.84
N LYS A 18 -15.45 9.67 -7.99
CA LYS A 18 -14.27 10.47 -7.58
C LYS A 18 -13.45 10.96 -8.76
N ASN A 19 -13.25 10.12 -9.78
CA ASN A 19 -12.53 10.50 -10.99
C ASN A 19 -13.33 11.49 -11.86
N LEU A 20 -14.64 11.31 -12.03
CA LEU A 20 -15.49 12.22 -12.78
C LEU A 20 -15.53 13.61 -12.15
N THR A 21 -15.73 13.70 -10.83
CA THR A 21 -15.70 14.98 -10.10
C THR A 21 -14.34 15.65 -10.21
N LYS A 22 -13.24 14.87 -10.18
CA LYS A 22 -11.87 15.39 -10.38
C LYS A 22 -11.68 16.07 -11.74
N TYR A 23 -12.39 15.62 -12.78
CA TYR A 23 -12.35 16.21 -14.12
C TYR A 23 -13.57 17.10 -14.42
N ALA A 24 -14.27 17.59 -13.37
CA ALA A 24 -15.43 18.48 -13.46
C ALA A 24 -16.62 17.93 -14.27
N PHE A 25 -16.76 16.60 -14.35
CA PHE A 25 -17.96 15.98 -14.88
C PHE A 25 -19.04 15.89 -13.79
N PRO A 26 -20.28 16.35 -14.06
CA PRO A 26 -21.41 16.15 -13.16
C PRO A 26 -21.64 14.65 -12.92
N THR A 27 -22.00 14.29 -11.69
CA THR A 27 -22.29 12.89 -11.32
C THR A 27 -23.79 12.64 -11.09
N ASP A 28 -24.57 13.72 -11.16
CA ASP A 28 -26.00 13.84 -10.93
C ASP A 28 -26.78 14.15 -12.22
N ASP A 29 -26.10 14.29 -13.36
CA ASP A 29 -26.77 14.47 -14.64
C ASP A 29 -27.37 13.15 -15.16
N SER A 30 -28.26 13.27 -16.15
CA SER A 30 -28.95 12.12 -16.73
C SER A 30 -27.97 11.11 -17.36
N ARG A 31 -26.85 11.58 -17.91
CA ARG A 31 -25.83 10.73 -18.55
C ARG A 31 -25.06 9.90 -17.54
N ALA A 32 -24.67 10.48 -16.42
CA ALA A 32 -24.03 9.77 -15.31
C ALA A 32 -24.98 8.74 -14.72
N THR A 33 -26.24 9.11 -14.52
CA THR A 33 -27.28 8.21 -14.01
C THR A 33 -27.49 7.00 -14.94
N GLU A 34 -27.59 7.24 -16.24
CA GLU A 34 -27.71 6.20 -17.27
C GLU A 34 -26.48 5.28 -17.29
N PHE A 35 -25.27 5.85 -17.34
CA PHE A 35 -24.01 5.10 -17.29
C PHE A 35 -23.93 4.18 -16.08
N PHE A 36 -24.22 4.68 -14.87
CA PHE A 36 -24.14 3.87 -13.66
C PHE A 36 -25.26 2.82 -13.57
N SER A 37 -26.41 3.06 -14.20
CA SER A 37 -27.47 2.05 -14.35
C SER A 37 -27.02 0.91 -15.28
N GLU A 38 -26.45 1.26 -16.44
CA GLU A 38 -25.90 0.29 -17.39
C GLU A 38 -24.75 -0.53 -16.79
N LEU A 39 -23.86 0.11 -16.03
CA LEU A 39 -22.77 -0.55 -15.33
C LEU A 39 -23.30 -1.59 -14.34
N LYS A 40 -24.34 -1.25 -13.57
CA LYS A 40 -24.97 -2.18 -12.62
C LYS A 40 -25.58 -3.38 -13.35
N HIS A 41 -26.33 -3.12 -14.42
CA HIS A 41 -26.94 -4.17 -15.24
C HIS A 41 -25.89 -5.08 -15.88
N LEU A 42 -24.78 -4.51 -16.38
CA LEU A 42 -23.65 -5.27 -16.93
C LEU A 42 -23.01 -6.17 -15.86
N LEU A 43 -22.78 -5.66 -14.64
CA LEU A 43 -22.25 -6.46 -13.54
C LEU A 43 -23.20 -7.61 -13.19
N GLU A 44 -24.51 -7.33 -13.09
CA GLU A 44 -25.52 -8.37 -12.84
C GLU A 44 -25.47 -9.46 -13.91
N GLN A 45 -25.35 -9.10 -15.19
CA GLN A 45 -25.20 -10.06 -16.28
C GLN A 45 -23.89 -10.86 -16.22
N LEU A 46 -22.77 -10.21 -15.92
CA LEU A 46 -21.46 -10.86 -15.83
C LEU A 46 -21.39 -11.86 -14.67
N TYR A 47 -21.98 -11.51 -13.53
CA TYR A 47 -22.04 -12.41 -12.36
C TYR A 47 -23.12 -13.49 -12.48
N ALA A 48 -24.20 -13.25 -13.25
CA ALA A 48 -25.21 -14.26 -13.54
C ALA A 48 -24.71 -15.33 -14.52
N LYS A 49 -23.78 -14.99 -15.42
CA LYS A 49 -23.19 -15.93 -16.36
C LYS A 49 -22.22 -16.87 -15.62
N PRO A 50 -22.48 -18.19 -15.61
CA PRO A 50 -21.55 -19.13 -14.99
C PRO A 50 -20.21 -19.08 -15.72
N LEU A 51 -19.12 -18.89 -14.97
CA LEU A 51 -17.75 -18.95 -15.50
C LEU A 51 -17.57 -20.18 -16.41
N PRO A 52 -17.08 -20.00 -17.65
CA PRO A 52 -16.83 -21.09 -18.59
C PRO A 52 -16.10 -22.26 -17.93
N LYS A 53 -16.55 -23.49 -18.19
CA LYS A 53 -15.97 -24.72 -17.59
C LYS A 53 -14.44 -24.76 -17.76
N LYS A 54 -13.94 -24.34 -18.92
CA LYS A 54 -12.49 -24.25 -19.23
C LYS A 54 -11.74 -23.30 -18.29
N LEU A 55 -12.30 -22.12 -17.99
CA LEU A 55 -11.68 -21.16 -17.07
C LEU A 55 -11.69 -21.68 -15.63
N LYS A 56 -12.79 -22.30 -15.18
CA LYS A 56 -12.84 -22.94 -13.85
C LYS A 56 -11.81 -24.06 -13.73
N ALA A 57 -11.68 -24.90 -14.76
CA ALA A 57 -10.70 -25.99 -14.79
C ALA A 57 -9.26 -25.44 -14.77
N ASN A 58 -8.96 -24.42 -15.58
CA ASN A 58 -7.65 -23.77 -15.61
C ASN A 58 -7.29 -23.14 -14.25
N ALA A 59 -8.21 -22.39 -13.65
CA ALA A 59 -7.99 -21.79 -12.33
C ALA A 59 -7.69 -22.85 -11.25
N ARG A 60 -8.42 -23.97 -11.25
CA ARG A 60 -8.16 -25.10 -10.35
C ARG A 60 -6.79 -25.75 -10.61
N TYR A 61 -6.41 -25.92 -11.87
CA TYR A 61 -5.12 -26.47 -12.26
C TYR A 61 -3.97 -25.56 -11.77
N ILE A 62 -4.03 -24.26 -12.08
CA ILE A 62 -3.05 -23.27 -11.64
C ILE A 62 -2.94 -23.24 -10.11
N TYR A 63 -4.07 -23.24 -9.41
CA TYR A 63 -4.08 -23.28 -7.94
C TYR A 63 -3.37 -24.52 -7.39
N LYS A 64 -3.67 -25.72 -7.92
CA LYS A 64 -3.01 -26.97 -7.52
C LYS A 64 -1.51 -26.94 -7.81
N MET A 65 -1.12 -26.39 -8.97
CA MET A 65 0.28 -26.22 -9.35
C MET A 65 1.03 -25.31 -8.36
N ILE A 66 0.47 -24.13 -8.05
CA ILE A 66 1.04 -23.19 -7.07
C ILE A 66 1.19 -23.87 -5.70
N LYS A 67 0.16 -24.57 -5.22
CA LYS A 67 0.23 -25.30 -3.95
C LYS A 67 1.30 -26.39 -3.93
N SER A 68 1.46 -27.10 -5.05
CA SER A 68 2.51 -28.11 -5.22
C SER A 68 3.91 -27.47 -5.17
N MET A 69 4.11 -26.35 -5.88
CA MET A 69 5.37 -25.60 -5.86
C MET A 69 5.69 -25.09 -4.45
N GLN A 70 4.72 -24.46 -3.77
CA GLN A 70 4.89 -24.00 -2.39
C GLN A 70 5.33 -25.14 -1.45
N ARG A 71 4.74 -26.32 -1.59
CA ARG A 71 5.12 -27.49 -0.80
C ARG A 71 6.55 -27.97 -1.12
N LYS A 72 6.93 -28.01 -2.39
CA LYS A 72 8.29 -28.40 -2.81
C LYS A 72 9.34 -27.42 -2.28
N LEU A 73 9.09 -26.12 -2.40
CA LEU A 73 9.98 -25.07 -1.90
C LEU A 73 10.19 -25.17 -0.39
N ARG A 74 9.10 -25.34 0.38
CA ARG A 74 9.18 -25.57 1.83
C ARG A 74 10.00 -26.82 2.18
N LYS A 75 9.79 -27.92 1.45
CA LYS A 75 10.54 -29.16 1.69
C LYS A 75 12.03 -29.00 1.35
N ALA A 76 12.35 -28.21 0.33
CA ALA A 76 13.72 -27.91 -0.07
C ALA A 76 14.37 -26.79 0.74
N ASN A 77 13.67 -26.22 1.74
CA ASN A 77 14.12 -25.09 2.53
C ASN A 77 14.51 -23.85 1.68
N ILE A 78 13.79 -23.61 0.58
CA ILE A 78 14.06 -22.49 -0.33
C ILE A 78 13.14 -21.31 -0.02
N THR A 79 13.73 -20.15 0.20
CA THR A 79 13.04 -18.87 0.30
C THR A 79 12.92 -18.23 -1.09
N VAL A 80 11.74 -17.69 -1.38
CA VAL A 80 11.45 -16.94 -2.61
C VAL A 80 11.14 -15.51 -2.25
N GLY A 81 11.82 -14.57 -2.90
CA GLY A 81 11.57 -13.15 -2.72
C GLY A 81 11.77 -12.37 -4.01
N GLN A 82 11.41 -11.10 -3.99
CA GLN A 82 11.62 -10.19 -5.10
C GLN A 82 12.97 -9.49 -4.95
N ILE A 83 13.72 -9.40 -6.03
CA ILE A 83 14.97 -8.63 -6.05
C ILE A 83 14.64 -7.14 -6.01
N ASP A 84 15.38 -6.40 -5.18
CA ASP A 84 15.20 -4.96 -4.99
C ASP A 84 15.20 -4.20 -6.32
N LYS A 85 14.20 -3.32 -6.53
CA LYS A 85 14.01 -2.50 -7.73
C LYS A 85 13.92 -3.26 -9.06
N SER A 86 13.59 -4.55 -9.04
CA SER A 86 13.39 -5.35 -10.26
C SER A 86 12.08 -6.13 -10.22
N LYS A 87 11.64 -6.64 -11.39
CA LYS A 87 10.51 -7.58 -11.50
C LYS A 87 10.96 -9.04 -11.43
N LEU A 88 12.22 -9.29 -11.01
CA LEU A 88 12.80 -10.62 -10.94
C LEU A 88 12.62 -11.21 -9.52
N PHE A 89 12.50 -12.53 -9.49
CA PHE A 89 12.44 -13.30 -8.25
C PHE A 89 13.75 -14.04 -8.04
N PHE A 90 14.14 -14.21 -6.79
CA PHE A 90 15.26 -15.07 -6.41
C PHE A 90 14.77 -16.31 -5.69
N PHE A 91 15.55 -17.38 -5.80
CA PHE A 91 15.43 -18.61 -5.03
C PHE A 91 16.74 -18.75 -4.28
N ILE A 92 16.67 -18.80 -2.96
CA ILE A 92 17.85 -18.90 -2.09
C ILE A 92 17.57 -19.92 -1.00
N ASP A 93 18.61 -20.59 -0.50
CA ASP A 93 18.46 -21.39 0.71
C ASP A 93 18.04 -20.48 1.87
N THR A 94 17.12 -20.97 2.70
CA THR A 94 16.56 -20.18 3.81
C THR A 94 17.61 -19.87 4.86
N GLN A 95 18.57 -20.76 5.10
CA GLN A 95 19.68 -20.50 6.03
C GLN A 95 20.60 -19.42 5.48
N GLU A 96 20.97 -19.48 4.20
CA GLU A 96 21.78 -18.44 3.55
C GLU A 96 21.08 -17.07 3.59
N TYR A 97 19.75 -17.04 3.39
CA TYR A 97 18.97 -15.83 3.54
C TYR A 97 19.01 -15.28 4.97
N GLU A 98 18.76 -16.12 5.97
CA GLU A 98 18.79 -15.74 7.38
C GLU A 98 20.17 -15.24 7.83
N GLU A 99 21.25 -15.85 7.36
CA GLU A 99 22.62 -15.41 7.64
C GLU A 99 22.88 -14.01 7.06
N LYS A 100 22.46 -13.75 5.82
CA LYS A 100 22.57 -12.41 5.22
C LYS A 100 21.79 -11.37 6.00
N VAL A 101 20.60 -11.72 6.50
CA VAL A 101 19.79 -10.84 7.35
C VAL A 101 20.49 -10.60 8.69
N LYS A 102 20.94 -11.64 9.38
CA LYS A 102 21.66 -11.52 10.66
C LYS A 102 22.92 -10.68 10.52
N ASN A 103 23.71 -10.90 9.47
CA ASN A 103 24.91 -10.11 9.17
C ASN A 103 24.57 -8.63 8.97
N TYR A 104 23.48 -8.33 8.27
CA TYR A 104 23.00 -6.94 8.12
C TYR A 104 22.59 -6.32 9.47
N MET A 105 21.81 -7.05 10.26
CA MET A 105 21.32 -6.59 11.57
C MET A 105 22.49 -6.31 12.52
N ASN A 106 23.46 -7.23 12.59
CA ASN A 106 24.66 -7.10 13.42
C ASN A 106 25.56 -5.94 12.98
N LYS A 107 25.77 -5.77 11.67
CA LYS A 107 26.62 -4.70 11.14
C LYS A 107 26.03 -3.31 11.33
N THR A 108 24.72 -3.17 11.23
CA THR A 108 24.04 -1.87 11.30
C THR A 108 23.57 -1.50 12.70
N ASN A 109 23.27 -2.49 13.55
CA ASN A 109 22.65 -2.31 14.86
C ASN A 109 21.39 -1.41 14.81
N ALA A 110 20.72 -1.36 13.66
CA ALA A 110 19.63 -0.43 13.39
C ALA A 110 18.26 -0.94 13.87
N TYR A 111 18.14 -2.24 14.11
CA TYR A 111 16.90 -2.91 14.46
C TYR A 111 17.16 -3.93 15.56
N ARG A 112 16.16 -4.15 16.41
CA ARG A 112 16.21 -5.14 17.50
C ARG A 112 14.98 -6.03 17.41
N GLU A 113 15.19 -7.32 17.58
CA GLU A 113 14.11 -8.28 17.72
C GLU A 113 13.35 -8.07 19.04
N ILE A 114 12.03 -8.21 19.00
CA ILE A 114 11.19 -8.17 20.20
C ILE A 114 11.27 -9.53 20.88
N THR A 115 12.08 -9.64 21.92
CA THR A 115 12.35 -10.91 22.63
C THR A 115 11.35 -11.25 23.74
N SER A 116 10.48 -10.30 24.11
CA SER A 116 9.54 -10.47 25.22
C SER A 116 8.41 -11.46 24.94
N GLY A 117 8.19 -11.83 23.66
CA GLY A 117 7.03 -12.62 23.23
C GLY A 117 5.69 -11.87 23.31
N ILE A 118 5.70 -10.62 23.78
CA ILE A 118 4.52 -9.77 23.91
C ILE A 118 4.47 -8.84 22.69
N CYS A 119 3.40 -8.95 21.91
CA CYS A 119 3.16 -8.05 20.78
C CYS A 119 2.89 -6.63 21.29
N PRO A 120 3.68 -5.61 20.90
CA PRO A 120 3.52 -4.25 21.42
C PRO A 120 2.27 -3.54 20.87
N LEU A 121 1.64 -4.10 19.82
CA LEU A 121 0.55 -3.46 19.09
C LEU A 121 -0.60 -2.99 19.97
N ALA A 122 -0.98 -3.75 21.00
CA ALA A 122 -2.07 -3.39 21.89
C ALA A 122 -1.73 -2.15 22.73
N ASN A 123 -0.51 -2.08 23.25
CA ASN A 123 -0.03 -0.94 24.03
C ASN A 123 0.13 0.29 23.14
N ASP A 124 0.73 0.12 21.96
CA ASP A 124 0.91 1.21 20.99
C ASP A 124 -0.45 1.76 20.53
N LEU A 125 -1.43 0.88 20.30
CA LEU A 125 -2.79 1.27 19.92
C LEU A 125 -3.44 2.10 21.03
N HIS A 126 -3.32 1.64 22.28
CA HIS A 126 -3.86 2.35 23.44
C HIS A 126 -3.26 3.75 23.56
N LEU A 127 -1.93 3.88 23.45
CA LEU A 127 -1.24 5.17 23.51
C LEU A 127 -1.67 6.12 22.37
N VAL A 128 -1.83 5.59 21.16
CA VAL A 128 -2.29 6.37 20.01
C VAL A 128 -3.73 6.86 20.21
N ILE A 129 -4.63 5.99 20.65
CA ILE A 129 -6.03 6.38 20.93
C ILE A 129 -6.07 7.44 22.02
N LEU A 130 -5.38 7.23 23.15
CA LEU A 130 -5.32 8.21 24.25
C LEU A 130 -4.84 9.58 23.77
N LEU A 131 -3.82 9.62 22.92
CA LEU A 131 -3.33 10.88 22.35
C LEU A 131 -4.39 11.55 21.47
N LEU A 132 -5.02 10.79 20.57
CA LEU A 132 -6.06 11.32 19.68
C LEU A 132 -7.28 11.82 20.46
N ASP A 133 -7.73 11.07 21.47
CA ASP A 133 -8.83 11.44 22.36
C ASP A 133 -8.51 12.76 23.07
N HIS A 134 -7.33 12.87 23.69
CA HIS A 134 -6.90 14.09 24.37
C HIS A 134 -6.85 15.31 23.43
N LEU A 135 -6.35 15.15 22.20
CA LEU A 135 -6.34 16.23 21.19
C LEU A 135 -7.76 16.63 20.78
N HIS A 136 -8.66 15.66 20.65
CA HIS A 136 -10.04 15.86 20.24
C HIS A 136 -10.86 16.55 21.33
N GLU A 137 -10.76 16.09 22.58
CA GLU A 137 -11.43 16.69 23.75
C GLU A 137 -11.03 18.16 23.97
N ARG A 138 -9.76 18.48 23.72
CA ARG A 138 -9.23 19.85 23.78
C ARG A 138 -9.57 20.71 22.57
N LYS A 139 -10.27 20.15 21.57
CA LYS A 139 -10.62 20.79 20.29
C LYS A 139 -9.40 21.27 19.50
N GLU A 140 -8.26 20.61 19.66
CA GLU A 140 -7.04 20.88 18.89
C GLU A 140 -7.10 20.23 17.51
N ILE A 141 -7.95 19.22 17.35
CA ILE A 141 -8.30 18.59 16.07
C ILE A 141 -9.83 18.54 15.90
N THR A 142 -10.30 18.59 14.65
CA THR A 142 -11.73 18.46 14.34
C THR A 142 -12.19 17.01 14.34
N ASP A 143 -13.50 16.78 14.41
CA ASP A 143 -14.10 15.43 14.30
C ASP A 143 -13.65 14.69 13.03
N GLU A 144 -13.51 15.43 11.93
CA GLU A 144 -13.11 14.86 10.65
C GLU A 144 -11.64 14.45 10.67
N GLN A 145 -10.76 15.29 11.23
CA GLN A 145 -9.34 14.97 11.40
C GLN A 145 -9.14 13.78 12.35
N TYR A 146 -9.90 13.74 13.45
CA TYR A 146 -9.92 12.63 14.38
C TYR A 146 -10.30 11.32 13.67
N LYS A 147 -11.42 11.30 12.92
CA LYS A 147 -11.86 10.13 12.13
C LYS A 147 -10.82 9.70 11.09
N GLN A 148 -10.14 10.64 10.44
CA GLN A 148 -9.12 10.34 9.44
C GLN A 148 -7.87 9.68 10.05
N MET A 149 -7.50 10.08 11.27
CA MET A 149 -6.33 9.54 11.97
C MET A 149 -6.64 8.27 12.79
N TYR A 150 -7.91 8.03 13.12
CA TYR A 150 -8.30 6.92 13.99
C TYR A 150 -7.97 5.54 13.35
N PRO A 151 -7.25 4.65 14.06
CA PRO A 151 -6.84 3.35 13.52
C PRO A 151 -8.02 2.43 13.13
N ASN A 152 -7.94 1.81 11.95
CA ASN A 152 -8.90 0.79 11.54
C ASN A 152 -8.55 -0.57 12.15
N LEU A 153 -9.24 -0.93 13.24
CA LEU A 153 -9.02 -2.17 13.99
C LEU A 153 -9.16 -3.46 13.17
N LYS A 154 -9.89 -3.45 12.04
CA LYS A 154 -10.08 -4.64 11.20
C LYS A 154 -8.88 -4.98 10.33
N THR A 155 -8.09 -3.97 9.97
CA THR A 155 -6.93 -4.11 9.09
C THR A 155 -5.62 -3.90 9.83
N LEU A 156 -5.68 -3.39 11.06
CA LEU A 156 -4.54 -3.01 11.87
C LEU A 156 -3.53 -4.15 12.01
N GLU A 157 -2.27 -3.87 11.72
CA GLU A 157 -1.17 -4.82 11.87
C GLU A 157 0.06 -4.15 12.50
N LEU A 158 0.89 -4.94 13.18
CA LEU A 158 2.19 -4.46 13.61
C LEU A 158 3.08 -4.27 12.38
N ALA A 159 3.79 -3.13 12.33
CA ALA A 159 4.78 -2.92 11.30
C ALA A 159 5.84 -4.03 11.36
N HIS A 160 6.07 -4.71 10.24
CA HIS A 160 7.02 -5.82 10.18
C HIS A 160 8.16 -5.49 9.22
N ILE A 161 9.34 -6.01 9.54
CA ILE A 161 10.53 -5.87 8.71
C ILE A 161 10.71 -7.10 7.86
N TYR A 162 11.02 -6.90 6.59
CA TYR A 162 11.47 -7.96 5.68
C TYR A 162 12.64 -7.45 4.84
N PHE A 163 13.36 -8.37 4.19
CA PHE A 163 14.61 -8.03 3.49
C PHE A 163 14.57 -8.43 2.02
N ASN A 164 14.81 -7.47 1.14
CA ASN A 164 14.97 -7.71 -0.30
C ASN A 164 16.44 -7.87 -0.65
N LEU A 165 16.79 -8.79 -1.55
CA LEU A 165 18.18 -8.95 -1.99
C LEU A 165 18.63 -7.81 -2.91
N LYS A 166 19.87 -7.36 -2.71
CA LYS A 166 20.63 -6.45 -3.59
C LYS A 166 21.69 -7.23 -4.35
N VAL A 167 21.31 -7.76 -5.52
CA VAL A 167 22.19 -8.61 -6.34
C VAL A 167 23.46 -7.89 -6.81
N HIS A 168 23.44 -6.56 -6.92
CA HIS A 168 24.57 -5.74 -7.39
C HIS A 168 25.52 -5.25 -6.27
N LYS A 169 25.33 -5.66 -5.00
CA LYS A 169 26.19 -5.25 -3.87
C LYS A 169 26.70 -6.47 -3.08
N PRO A 170 27.97 -6.88 -3.27
CA PRO A 170 28.52 -8.10 -2.64
C PRO A 170 28.53 -8.04 -1.10
N GLU A 171 28.83 -6.88 -0.52
CA GLU A 171 29.08 -6.74 0.93
C GLU A 171 27.84 -6.47 1.80
N ILE A 172 26.75 -5.97 1.19
CA ILE A 172 25.47 -5.72 1.86
C ILE A 172 24.37 -6.23 0.94
N SER A 173 24.16 -7.54 1.02
CA SER A 173 23.33 -8.29 0.09
C SER A 173 21.82 -8.08 0.30
N VAL A 174 21.40 -7.32 1.33
CA VAL A 174 19.99 -7.07 1.65
C VAL A 174 19.64 -5.60 1.82
N ARG A 175 18.39 -5.24 1.52
CA ARG A 175 17.73 -3.98 1.90
C ARG A 175 16.65 -4.32 2.93
N PRO A 176 16.68 -3.75 4.14
CA PRO A 176 15.52 -3.80 5.04
C PRO A 176 14.38 -2.98 4.43
N ILE A 177 13.18 -3.53 4.49
CA ILE A 177 11.94 -2.86 4.16
C ILE A 177 11.03 -2.99 5.39
N VAL A 178 10.52 -1.86 5.86
CA VAL A 178 9.50 -1.82 6.90
C VAL A 178 8.15 -1.76 6.21
N ALA A 179 7.38 -2.83 6.30
CA ALA A 179 5.98 -2.85 5.89
C ALA A 179 5.13 -2.21 6.99
N SER A 180 4.61 -1.02 6.71
CA SER A 180 3.78 -0.24 7.64
C SER A 180 2.42 0.13 7.04
N ILE A 181 1.97 -0.56 5.98
CA ILE A 181 0.76 -0.18 5.24
C ILE A 181 -0.51 -0.28 6.08
N ASN A 182 -0.58 -1.14 7.09
CA ASN A 182 -1.67 -1.10 8.06
C ASN A 182 -1.21 -0.83 9.49
N ALA A 183 -0.03 -0.23 9.66
CA ALA A 183 0.49 0.13 10.97
C ALA A 183 -0.20 1.38 11.55
N LEU A 184 -0.23 1.47 12.88
CA LEU A 184 -0.83 2.57 13.65
C LEU A 184 -0.41 3.96 13.15
N ALA A 185 0.89 4.15 12.96
CA ALA A 185 1.45 5.45 12.59
C ALA A 185 1.12 5.88 11.15
N ARG A 186 0.60 4.99 10.28
CA ARG A 186 0.39 5.33 8.87
C ARG A 186 -0.64 6.44 8.69
N LEU A 187 -1.78 6.35 9.36
CA LEU A 187 -2.86 7.32 9.18
C LEU A 187 -2.43 8.70 9.69
N ILE A 188 -1.77 8.73 10.85
CA ILE A 188 -1.19 9.95 11.42
C ILE A 188 -0.12 10.52 10.48
N SER A 189 0.82 9.70 10.00
CA SER A 189 1.85 10.13 9.04
C SER A 189 1.23 10.69 7.76
N SER A 190 0.21 10.03 7.22
CA SER A 190 -0.49 10.48 6.02
C SER A 190 -1.19 11.82 6.24
N PHE A 191 -1.77 12.04 7.42
CA PHE A 191 -2.39 13.31 7.78
C PHE A 191 -1.33 14.41 7.91
N LEU A 192 -0.23 14.15 8.62
CA LEU A 192 0.88 15.10 8.72
C LEU A 192 1.50 15.44 7.37
N ASP A 193 1.58 14.47 6.46
CA ASP A 193 2.05 14.71 5.09
C ASP A 193 1.10 15.64 4.31
N GLN A 194 -0.21 15.56 4.52
CA GLN A 194 -1.17 16.50 3.92
C GLN A 194 -0.98 17.92 4.44
N LEU A 195 -0.57 18.09 5.69
CA LEU A 195 -0.26 19.41 6.26
C LEU A 195 1.09 19.94 5.78
N ARG A 196 2.10 19.07 5.73
CA ARG A 196 3.48 19.44 5.38
C ARG A 196 3.65 19.74 3.89
N THR A 197 3.00 18.97 3.01
CA THR A 197 3.23 19.04 1.57
C THR A 197 2.97 20.44 0.97
N PRO A 198 1.86 21.13 1.30
CA PRO A 198 1.63 22.49 0.80
C PRO A 198 2.71 23.49 1.23
N ILE A 199 3.15 23.40 2.50
CA ILE A 199 4.20 24.28 3.05
C ILE A 199 5.52 24.02 2.33
N TYR A 200 5.90 22.75 2.21
CA TYR A 200 7.10 22.35 1.48
C TYR A 200 7.07 22.87 0.05
N ASN A 201 5.99 22.60 -0.69
CA ASN A 201 5.84 23.05 -2.08
C ASN A 201 5.90 24.58 -2.22
N TYR A 202 5.37 25.32 -1.25
CA TYR A 202 5.46 26.78 -1.24
C TYR A 202 6.90 27.27 -1.06
N VAL A 203 7.62 26.72 -0.09
CA VAL A 203 9.02 27.10 0.21
C VAL A 203 9.95 26.70 -0.94
N THR A 204 9.71 25.54 -1.55
CA THR A 204 10.60 25.00 -2.56
C THR A 204 10.17 25.32 -4.00
N LYS A 205 9.12 26.12 -4.21
CA LYS A 205 8.60 26.48 -5.54
C LYS A 205 9.66 27.02 -6.49
N ASP A 206 10.68 27.69 -5.95
CA ASP A 206 11.72 28.35 -6.72
C ASP A 206 12.90 27.42 -7.05
N ILE A 207 13.07 26.33 -6.30
CA ILE A 207 14.22 25.41 -6.41
C ILE A 207 13.86 23.99 -6.84
N THR A 208 12.59 23.59 -6.76
CA THR A 208 12.13 22.26 -7.18
C THR A 208 11.41 22.32 -8.51
N PHE A 209 11.68 21.32 -9.35
CA PHE A 209 11.00 21.14 -10.61
C PHE A 209 10.02 19.98 -10.48
N ILE A 210 8.74 20.25 -10.74
CA ILE A 210 7.66 19.28 -10.58
C ILE A 210 7.75 18.19 -11.66
N ASN A 211 8.26 18.54 -12.84
CA ASN A 211 8.46 17.63 -13.96
C ASN A 211 9.50 18.21 -14.95
N SER A 212 9.82 17.42 -15.99
CA SER A 212 10.76 17.79 -17.05
C SER A 212 10.36 19.06 -17.80
N ILE A 213 9.06 19.31 -17.99
CA ILE A 213 8.56 20.51 -18.69
C ILE A 213 8.83 21.78 -17.84
N GLY A 214 8.54 21.72 -16.53
CA GLY A 214 8.81 22.81 -15.60
C GLY A 214 10.29 23.14 -15.46
N LEU A 215 11.16 22.13 -15.59
CA LEU A 215 12.61 22.31 -15.65
C LEU A 215 13.04 23.07 -16.91
N ILE A 216 12.60 22.62 -18.09
CA ILE A 216 12.95 23.27 -19.36
C ILE A 216 12.48 24.73 -19.38
N ARG A 217 11.27 25.01 -18.88
CA ARG A 217 10.73 26.38 -18.86
C ARG A 217 11.60 27.32 -18.03
N LYS A 218 12.00 26.90 -16.82
CA LYS A 218 12.89 27.70 -15.96
C LYS A 218 14.31 27.84 -16.53
N LEU A 219 14.83 26.82 -17.21
CA LEU A 219 16.14 26.91 -17.88
C LEU A 219 16.12 27.95 -19.00
N ASN A 220 15.04 28.00 -19.80
CA ASN A 220 14.86 28.99 -20.85
C ASN A 220 14.72 30.41 -20.27
N GLU A 221 14.00 30.56 -19.16
CA GLU A 221 13.89 31.84 -18.44
C GLU A 221 15.27 32.32 -17.89
N TYR A 222 16.15 31.39 -17.49
CA TYR A 222 17.52 31.70 -17.06
C TYR A 222 18.46 32.05 -18.23
N GLN A 223 18.26 31.49 -19.42
CA GLN A 223 19.06 31.81 -20.61
C GLN A 223 18.71 33.17 -21.23
N GLN A 224 17.59 33.79 -20.84
CA GLN A 224 17.15 35.10 -21.30
C GLN A 224 17.54 36.26 -20.36
N LYS A 225 18.25 35.96 -19.26
CA LYS A 225 18.89 36.94 -18.37
C LYS A 225 20.39 36.98 -18.60
#